data_AF-A0A835IL38-F1
#
_entry.id   AF-A0A835IL38-F1
#
_cell.length_a   1.000
_cell.length_b   1.000
_cell.length_c   1.000
_cell.angle_alpha   90.00
_cell.angle_beta   90.00
_cell.angle_gamma   90.00
#
_symmetry.space_group_name_H-M   'P 1'
#
loop_
_entity.id
_entity.type
_entity.pdbx_description
1 polymer ?
#
loop_
_entity_poly.entity_id
_entity_poly.type
_entity_poly.pdbx_seq_one_letter_code
_entity_poly.pdbx_strand_id
1 'polypeptide(L)'
;MDTNADSVLEFLGHIPLLQRLPSSSLKMIARVVQFKHFNRGDLVVREGDNGDGTYFIWDGEAEVCGPYNEEEESRSEFCFKRYDHFSCGTVTPVHKADVIALSKLTCLVLPNRYSSLMKPKSIWNVDDTLCSMLEHLLQLEPIDVNTFRGFTLRDAPRFAQVFGGQLVGQALAAASKTVDCLKFVHSLQSCFLLAGDLKVPIVYQVHHLRDGNSFATRRVDAMQNGNIIFTLLASFQKEDQGYEHQEITMPSVPAPEMLLSMEELRESHLTDPRLLRDYRNRVANWPIEILFCEPNNINVKTKTPPSLKYWFRATGILSDDQALHRCVVAYISDISFLQVAINPHLIRGLKIMSLTLDHSMWFHRPFRADEWLLYVMDSPSSSNARGFSLGRIFNRKGELVMSLSQEGLMRTVKTPNPVPISKL
;
A
#
# COMPACT_ATOMS: atom_id res chain seq x y z
N MET A 1 26.14 -25.71 -12.49
CA MET A 1 24.69 -25.91 -12.37
C MET A 1 24.09 -24.53 -12.52
N ASP A 2 23.39 -24.28 -13.63
CA ASP A 2 22.74 -22.99 -13.86
C ASP A 2 21.57 -22.87 -12.88
N THR A 3 21.81 -22.21 -11.75
CA THR A 3 20.77 -21.87 -10.78
C THR A 3 19.88 -20.81 -11.41
N ASN A 4 18.63 -21.19 -11.69
CA ASN A 4 17.60 -20.30 -12.23
C ASN A 4 17.40 -19.11 -11.28
N ALA A 5 17.22 -17.90 -11.82
CA ALA A 5 16.99 -16.68 -11.04
C ALA A 5 15.83 -16.82 -10.03
N ASP A 6 14.85 -17.66 -10.34
CA ASP A 6 13.72 -17.98 -9.47
C ASP A 6 14.16 -18.71 -8.19
N SER A 7 15.14 -19.63 -8.29
CA SER A 7 15.68 -20.34 -7.13
C SER A 7 16.46 -19.41 -6.20
N VAL A 8 17.15 -18.43 -6.79
CA VAL A 8 17.85 -17.38 -6.04
C VAL A 8 16.85 -16.50 -5.30
N LEU A 9 15.79 -16.08 -5.99
CA LEU A 9 14.73 -15.27 -5.40
C LEU A 9 14.03 -15.98 -4.24
N GLU A 10 13.67 -17.26 -4.41
CA GLU A 10 13.03 -18.06 -3.38
C GLU A 10 13.93 -18.21 -2.15
N PHE A 11 15.22 -18.52 -2.36
CA PHE A 11 16.20 -18.60 -1.26
C PHE A 11 16.33 -17.27 -0.51
N LEU A 12 16.48 -16.15 -1.22
CA LEU A 12 16.61 -14.83 -0.61
C LEU A 12 15.35 -14.44 0.19
N GLY A 13 14.17 -14.88 -0.24
CA GLY A 13 12.91 -14.68 0.48
C GLY A 13 12.84 -15.36 1.85
N HIS A 14 13.69 -16.37 2.11
CA HIS A 14 13.77 -17.03 3.41
C HIS A 14 14.69 -16.31 4.41
N ILE A 15 15.45 -15.31 3.96
CA ILE A 15 16.41 -14.60 4.81
C ILE A 15 15.67 -13.52 5.61
N PRO A 16 15.66 -13.59 6.96
CA PRO A 16 14.85 -12.68 7.79
C PRO A 16 15.11 -11.19 7.55
N LEU A 17 16.36 -10.82 7.27
CA LEU A 17 16.73 -9.44 6.96
C LEU A 17 16.08 -8.94 5.66
N LEU A 18 15.93 -9.82 4.67
CA LEU A 18 15.42 -9.49 3.34
C LEU A 18 13.90 -9.53 3.26
N GLN A 19 13.23 -10.25 4.16
CA GLN A 19 11.77 -10.33 4.20
C GLN A 19 11.08 -8.99 4.44
N ARG A 20 11.81 -8.00 4.95
CA ARG A 20 11.32 -6.63 5.15
C ARG A 20 11.43 -5.75 3.90
N LEU A 21 12.07 -6.26 2.84
CA LEU A 21 12.27 -5.53 1.59
C LEU A 21 11.04 -5.67 0.68
N PRO A 22 10.74 -4.64 -0.15
CA PRO A 22 9.85 -4.79 -1.29
C PRO A 22 10.28 -5.95 -2.18
N SER A 23 9.30 -6.63 -2.79
CA SER A 23 9.55 -7.73 -3.74
C SER A 23 10.43 -7.29 -4.91
N SER A 24 10.31 -6.03 -5.35
CA SER A 24 11.12 -5.45 -6.43
C SER A 24 12.60 -5.34 -6.05
N SER A 25 12.90 -4.86 -4.85
CA SER A 25 14.26 -4.85 -4.30
C SER A 25 14.82 -6.26 -4.22
N LEU A 26 14.03 -7.22 -3.73
CA LEU A 26 14.47 -8.61 -3.64
C LEU A 26 14.75 -9.22 -5.02
N LYS A 27 13.88 -8.98 -6.01
CA LYS A 27 14.09 -9.36 -7.42
C LYS A 27 15.34 -8.72 -7.99
N MET A 28 15.63 -7.46 -7.65
CA MET A 28 16.83 -6.78 -8.11
C MET A 28 18.09 -7.37 -7.45
N ILE A 29 18.05 -7.65 -6.15
CA ILE A 29 19.12 -8.35 -5.41
C ILE A 29 19.38 -9.71 -6.08
N ALA A 30 18.34 -10.50 -6.33
CA ALA A 30 18.45 -11.81 -6.98
C ALA A 30 19.15 -11.77 -8.36
N ARG A 31 19.03 -10.64 -9.09
CA ARG A 31 19.68 -10.44 -10.39
C ARG A 31 21.15 -10.01 -10.29
N VAL A 32 21.56 -9.38 -9.20
CA VAL A 32 22.91 -8.79 -9.05
C VAL A 32 23.82 -9.54 -8.10
N VAL A 33 23.29 -10.47 -7.31
CA VAL A 33 24.10 -11.34 -6.44
C VAL A 33 25.00 -12.26 -7.26
N GLN A 34 26.18 -12.56 -6.71
CA GLN A 34 27.19 -13.38 -7.35
C GLN A 34 27.46 -14.63 -6.52
N PHE A 35 27.53 -15.79 -7.17
CA PHE A 35 27.93 -17.02 -6.51
C PHE A 35 29.43 -17.02 -6.24
N LYS A 36 29.81 -17.23 -4.99
CA LYS A 36 31.18 -17.56 -4.59
C LYS A 36 31.21 -18.94 -3.95
N HIS A 37 32.26 -19.69 -4.27
CA HIS A 37 32.45 -21.05 -3.78
C HIS A 37 33.79 -21.13 -3.04
N PHE A 38 33.77 -21.80 -1.91
CA PHE A 38 34.91 -21.98 -1.03
C PHE A 38 35.02 -23.45 -0.65
N ASN A 39 36.25 -23.94 -0.56
CA ASN A 39 36.54 -25.25 0.01
C ASN A 39 36.66 -25.14 1.53
N ARG A 40 36.58 -26.28 2.21
CA ARG A 40 36.79 -26.35 3.66
C ARG A 40 38.17 -25.80 4.01
N GLY A 41 38.21 -24.89 4.98
CA GLY A 41 39.42 -24.20 5.44
C GLY A 41 39.76 -22.93 4.67
N ASP A 42 39.06 -22.62 3.57
CA ASP A 42 39.28 -21.38 2.84
C ASP A 42 38.83 -20.18 3.68
N LEU A 43 39.64 -19.12 3.64
CA LEU A 43 39.31 -17.84 4.24
C LEU A 43 38.28 -17.12 3.36
N VAL A 44 37.07 -16.92 3.89
CA VAL A 44 35.96 -16.27 3.17
C VAL A 44 36.10 -14.76 3.22
N VAL A 45 36.42 -14.22 4.40
CA VAL A 45 36.71 -12.80 4.64
C VAL A 45 37.84 -12.71 5.67
N ARG A 46 38.80 -11.80 5.43
CA ARG A 46 39.89 -11.52 6.36
C ARG A 46 39.56 -10.33 7.26
N GLU A 47 40.02 -10.38 8.50
CA GLU A 47 39.99 -9.24 9.42
C GLU A 47 40.63 -7.99 8.78
N GLY A 48 39.92 -6.86 8.82
CA GLY A 48 40.38 -5.57 8.28
C GLY A 48 40.25 -5.41 6.77
N ASP A 49 39.81 -6.44 6.04
CA ASP A 49 39.47 -6.30 4.63
C ASP A 49 38.14 -5.57 4.49
N ASN A 50 37.98 -4.70 3.49
CA ASN A 50 36.72 -3.97 3.27
C ASN A 50 35.62 -4.88 2.68
N GLY A 51 35.99 -6.11 2.34
CA GLY A 51 35.16 -7.07 1.63
C GLY A 51 34.59 -6.48 0.33
N ASP A 52 33.82 -7.28 -0.38
CA ASP A 52 33.20 -6.88 -1.64
C ASP A 52 31.68 -6.79 -1.55
N GLY A 53 31.08 -7.14 -0.41
CA GLY A 53 29.63 -7.17 -0.28
C GLY A 53 29.08 -7.74 1.04
N THR A 54 27.76 -7.93 1.02
CA THR A 54 27.03 -8.76 1.99
C THR A 54 26.96 -10.19 1.48
N TYR A 55 27.30 -11.15 2.34
CA TYR A 55 27.33 -12.58 2.04
C TYR A 55 26.09 -13.25 2.63
N PHE A 56 25.44 -14.11 1.85
CA PHE A 56 24.33 -14.96 2.27
C PHE A 56 24.70 -16.43 2.07
N ILE A 57 24.57 -17.26 3.10
CA ILE A 57 24.97 -18.68 3.03
C ILE A 57 23.93 -19.47 2.26
N TRP A 58 24.26 -19.81 1.01
CA TRP A 58 23.41 -20.63 0.14
C TRP A 58 23.43 -22.09 0.56
N ASP A 59 24.63 -22.62 0.82
CA ASP A 59 24.85 -24.02 1.19
C ASP A 59 26.20 -24.15 1.91
N GLY A 60 26.29 -25.07 2.87
CA GLY A 60 27.48 -25.26 3.72
C GLY A 60 27.44 -24.47 5.03
N GLU A 61 28.59 -24.41 5.70
CA GLU A 61 28.77 -23.81 7.03
C GLU A 61 30.05 -22.99 7.08
N ALA A 62 30.03 -21.88 7.82
CA ALA A 62 31.18 -21.00 8.04
C ALA A 62 31.27 -20.58 9.51
N GLU A 63 32.45 -20.24 9.99
CA GLU A 63 32.68 -19.83 11.38
C GLU A 63 33.39 -18.48 11.44
N VAL A 64 33.07 -17.69 12.47
CA VAL A 64 33.80 -16.47 12.82
C VAL A 64 34.96 -16.81 13.77
N CYS A 65 36.20 -16.61 13.34
CA CYS A 65 37.40 -16.79 14.15
C CYS A 65 38.04 -15.43 14.51
N GLY A 66 38.01 -15.04 15.80
CA GLY A 66 38.68 -13.82 16.28
C GLY A 66 40.15 -14.04 16.70
N PRO A 67 40.99 -12.99 16.78
CA PRO A 67 42.39 -13.11 17.19
C PRO A 67 42.50 -13.72 18.58
N TYR A 68 43.42 -14.67 18.75
CA TYR A 68 43.66 -15.41 19.99
C TYR A 68 44.10 -14.43 21.09
N ASN A 69 43.26 -14.21 22.10
CA ASN A 69 43.69 -13.63 23.38
C ASN A 69 43.68 -14.78 24.39
N GLU A 70 44.81 -15.00 25.07
CA GLU A 70 45.07 -16.15 25.96
C GLU A 70 44.22 -16.17 27.26
N GLU A 71 43.28 -15.24 27.43
CA GLU A 71 42.46 -15.09 28.63
C GLU A 71 40.98 -14.96 28.27
N GLU A 72 40.28 -16.08 28.09
CA GLU A 72 38.85 -16.28 28.42
C GLU A 72 38.35 -17.63 27.87
N GLU A 73 38.22 -18.62 28.75
CA GLU A 73 37.48 -19.87 28.52
C GLU A 73 35.98 -19.58 28.39
N SER A 74 35.53 -19.11 27.22
CA SER A 74 34.15 -19.19 26.74
C SER A 74 34.02 -18.49 25.38
N ARG A 75 34.65 -19.04 24.33
CA ARG A 75 34.33 -18.59 22.97
C ARG A 75 33.03 -19.24 22.52
N SER A 76 31.99 -18.43 22.37
CA SER A 76 30.82 -18.83 21.58
C SER A 76 31.25 -18.81 20.11
N GLU A 77 31.67 -19.95 19.58
CA GLU A 77 31.92 -20.13 18.14
C GLU A 77 30.62 -19.80 17.39
N PHE A 78 30.59 -18.66 16.69
CA PHE A 78 29.42 -18.26 15.93
C PHE A 78 29.49 -18.93 14.55
N CYS A 79 28.71 -19.99 14.38
CA CYS A 79 28.61 -20.75 13.14
C CYS A 79 27.45 -20.23 12.28
N PHE A 80 27.75 -19.80 11.06
CA PHE A 80 26.79 -19.44 10.03
C PHE A 80 26.36 -20.68 9.25
N LYS A 81 25.05 -20.83 9.08
CA LYS A 81 24.40 -21.90 8.34
C LYS A 81 23.55 -21.32 7.21
N ARG A 82 22.93 -22.19 6.42
CA ARG A 82 22.02 -21.80 5.34
C ARG A 82 21.00 -20.75 5.81
N TYR A 83 20.83 -19.69 5.02
CA TYR A 83 20.02 -18.48 5.29
C TYR A 83 20.62 -17.45 6.24
N ASP A 84 21.75 -17.74 6.90
CA ASP A 84 22.49 -16.72 7.64
C ASP A 84 23.24 -15.78 6.69
N HIS A 85 23.62 -14.62 7.23
CA HIS A 85 24.29 -13.57 6.48
C HIS A 85 25.30 -12.82 7.32
N PHE A 86 26.29 -12.22 6.66
CA PHE A 86 27.24 -11.30 7.26
C PHE A 86 27.66 -10.24 6.24
N SER A 87 27.95 -9.02 6.70
CA SER A 87 28.23 -7.87 5.84
C SER A 87 29.59 -7.27 6.12
N CYS A 88 30.40 -7.06 5.09
CA CYS A 88 31.66 -6.37 5.25
C CYS A 88 31.45 -4.85 5.08
N GLY A 89 31.64 -4.07 6.16
CA GLY A 89 31.88 -2.63 6.06
C GLY A 89 30.82 -1.63 6.55
N THR A 90 29.66 -2.00 7.11
CA THR A 90 28.73 -0.98 7.68
C THR A 90 27.93 -1.42 8.91
N VAL A 91 28.23 -0.77 10.05
CA VAL A 91 27.35 -0.46 11.20
C VAL A 91 26.87 -1.63 12.10
N THR A 92 27.72 -2.62 12.36
CA THR A 92 27.67 -3.40 13.61
C THR A 92 29.10 -3.64 14.13
N PRO A 93 29.36 -3.55 15.44
CA PRO A 93 30.69 -3.70 16.02
C PRO A 93 31.13 -5.18 16.10
N VAL A 94 30.94 -5.94 15.02
CA VAL A 94 31.30 -7.37 14.95
C VAL A 94 32.31 -7.60 13.83
N HIS A 95 33.32 -6.76 13.64
CA HIS A 95 34.42 -7.14 12.74
C HIS A 95 35.79 -6.77 13.34
N LYS A 96 36.27 -7.71 14.14
CA LYS A 96 37.69 -8.02 14.44
C LYS A 96 37.87 -9.54 14.36
N ALA A 97 37.46 -10.15 13.25
CA ALA A 97 37.50 -11.61 13.11
C ALA A 97 37.48 -12.06 11.65
N ASP A 98 38.23 -13.12 11.37
CA ASP A 98 38.23 -13.86 10.11
C ASP A 98 36.95 -14.70 9.99
N VAL A 99 36.49 -14.96 8.76
CA VAL A 99 35.42 -15.93 8.49
C VAL A 99 36.01 -17.09 7.69
N ILE A 100 35.88 -18.32 8.19
CA ILE A 100 36.47 -19.53 7.59
C ILE A 100 35.36 -20.51 7.21
N ALA A 101 35.48 -21.13 6.03
CA ALA A 101 34.55 -22.18 5.60
C ALA A 101 34.79 -23.49 6.37
N LEU A 102 33.80 -23.99 7.11
CA LEU A 102 33.88 -25.27 7.84
C LEU A 102 33.61 -26.49 6.96
N SER A 103 32.89 -26.28 5.87
CA SER A 103 32.58 -27.28 4.85
C SER A 103 32.76 -26.67 3.45
N LYS A 104 32.41 -27.42 2.40
CA LYS A 104 32.30 -26.84 1.06
C LYS A 104 31.17 -25.81 1.09
N LEU A 105 31.52 -24.55 0.92
CA LEU A 105 30.64 -23.42 1.19
C LEU A 105 30.29 -22.71 -0.12
N THR A 106 29.01 -22.41 -0.30
CA THR A 106 28.51 -21.57 -1.38
C THR A 106 27.83 -20.36 -0.79
N CYS A 107 28.25 -19.16 -1.22
CA CYS A 107 27.68 -17.90 -0.79
C CYS A 107 27.08 -17.15 -1.99
N LEU A 108 25.95 -16.50 -1.78
CA LEU A 108 25.49 -15.40 -2.63
C LEU A 108 26.06 -14.10 -2.06
N VAL A 109 26.81 -13.36 -2.87
CA VAL A 109 27.40 -12.09 -2.47
C VAL A 109 26.65 -10.96 -3.16
N LEU A 110 26.04 -10.06 -2.39
CA LEU A 110 25.50 -8.79 -2.88
C LEU A 110 26.62 -7.74 -2.85
N PRO A 111 27.13 -7.29 -4.01
CA PRO A 111 28.25 -6.36 -4.03
C PRO A 111 27.93 -5.03 -3.34
N ASN A 112 28.92 -4.43 -2.67
CA ASN A 112 28.77 -3.17 -1.90
C ASN A 112 28.14 -2.02 -2.71
N ARG A 113 28.38 -1.96 -4.03
CA ARG A 113 27.76 -0.97 -4.94
C ARG A 113 26.23 -1.05 -5.03
N TYR A 114 25.65 -2.17 -4.60
CA TYR A 114 24.20 -2.41 -4.55
C TYR A 114 23.66 -2.48 -3.11
N SER A 115 24.45 -2.08 -2.10
CA SER A 115 24.03 -2.08 -0.69
C SER A 115 22.78 -1.23 -0.43
N SER A 116 22.50 -0.23 -1.27
CA SER A 116 21.26 0.56 -1.22
C SER A 116 19.99 -0.26 -1.45
N LEU A 117 20.06 -1.41 -2.15
CA LEU A 117 18.92 -2.31 -2.33
C LEU A 117 18.44 -2.96 -1.02
N MET A 118 19.32 -3.03 -0.01
CA MET A 118 19.02 -3.52 1.34
C MET A 118 18.33 -2.46 2.22
N LYS A 119 18.29 -1.20 1.77
CA LYS A 119 17.65 -0.08 2.47
C LYS A 119 16.77 0.73 1.50
N PRO A 120 15.75 0.10 0.88
CA PRO A 120 14.92 0.77 -0.09
C PRO A 120 14.10 1.88 0.56
N LYS A 121 13.90 2.97 -0.18
CA LYS A 121 12.90 3.98 0.12
C LYS A 121 11.53 3.36 -0.13
N SER A 122 10.77 3.07 0.92
CA SER A 122 9.42 2.49 0.84
C SER A 122 8.68 2.78 2.14
N ILE A 123 7.35 2.60 2.17
CA ILE A 123 6.50 2.65 3.37
C ILE A 123 6.95 1.69 4.48
N TRP A 124 7.87 0.78 4.18
CA TRP A 124 8.49 -0.12 5.14
C TRP A 124 9.63 0.52 5.95
N ASN A 125 10.16 1.67 5.52
CA ASN A 125 11.28 2.36 6.17
C ASN A 125 10.79 3.62 6.89
N VAL A 126 11.15 3.79 8.16
CA VAL A 126 10.70 4.91 9.00
C VAL A 126 11.55 6.17 8.79
N ASP A 127 12.74 6.03 8.20
CA ASP A 127 13.84 6.98 8.33
C ASP A 127 13.95 8.09 7.27
N ASP A 128 13.06 8.24 6.28
CA ASP A 128 13.31 9.17 5.17
C ASP A 128 12.33 10.38 5.07
N THR A 129 12.91 11.57 5.00
CA THR A 129 12.27 12.90 4.91
C THR A 129 11.87 13.28 3.47
N LEU A 130 11.93 12.33 2.53
CA LEU A 130 11.82 12.56 1.09
C LEU A 130 10.67 11.77 0.41
N CYS A 131 9.82 11.07 1.16
CA CYS A 131 8.69 10.32 0.61
C CYS A 131 7.53 11.25 0.21
N SER A 132 6.75 10.83 -0.80
CA SER A 132 5.54 11.57 -1.20
C SER A 132 4.53 11.66 -0.04
N MET A 133 3.62 12.64 -0.06
CA MET A 133 2.63 12.78 1.02
C MET A 133 1.70 11.56 1.16
N LEU A 134 1.40 10.86 0.06
CA LEU A 134 0.62 9.60 0.10
C LEU A 134 1.41 8.46 0.74
N GLU A 135 2.70 8.32 0.43
CA GLU A 135 3.57 7.35 1.12
C GLU A 135 3.62 7.64 2.61
N HIS A 136 3.77 8.92 3.00
CA HIS A 136 3.78 9.32 4.41
C HIS A 136 2.45 9.03 5.11
N LEU A 137 1.31 9.19 4.42
CA LEU A 137 -0.01 8.86 4.97
C LEU A 137 -0.17 7.35 5.23
N LEU A 138 0.46 6.52 4.39
CA LEU A 138 0.42 5.05 4.50
C LEU A 138 1.53 4.49 5.39
N GLN A 139 2.46 5.33 5.84
CA GLN A 139 3.51 4.96 6.77
C GLN A 139 2.91 4.80 8.17
N LEU A 140 3.07 3.61 8.74
CA LEU A 140 2.56 3.28 10.07
C LEU A 140 3.72 3.12 11.05
N GLU A 141 3.53 3.66 12.25
CA GLU A 141 4.42 3.45 13.40
C GLU A 141 4.23 2.00 13.90
N PRO A 142 5.26 1.14 13.91
CA PRO A 142 5.17 -0.18 14.50
C PRO A 142 5.13 -0.07 16.04
N ILE A 143 4.12 -0.65 16.67
CA ILE A 143 4.03 -0.76 18.14
C ILE A 143 4.57 -2.14 18.59
N ASP A 144 4.18 -3.19 17.85
CA ASP A 144 4.55 -4.59 18.10
C ASP A 144 4.56 -5.34 16.75
N VAL A 145 4.98 -6.61 16.73
CA VAL A 145 5.11 -7.47 15.55
C VAL A 145 3.87 -7.44 14.64
N ASN A 146 2.68 -7.41 15.24
CA ASN A 146 1.40 -7.44 14.53
C ASN A 146 0.53 -6.22 14.82
N THR A 147 1.10 -5.15 15.37
CA THR A 147 0.34 -3.99 15.84
C THR A 147 0.99 -2.72 15.34
N PHE A 148 0.20 -1.92 14.62
CA PHE A 148 0.67 -0.70 13.98
C PHE A 148 -0.20 0.49 14.39
N ARG A 149 0.35 1.70 14.38
CA ARG A 149 -0.38 2.94 14.62
C ARG A 149 -0.32 3.83 13.38
N GLY A 150 -1.49 4.27 12.95
CA GLY A 150 -1.66 5.26 11.89
C GLY A 150 -2.21 6.57 12.42
N PHE A 151 -1.91 7.65 11.70
CA PHE A 151 -2.36 8.99 12.03
C PHE A 151 -3.11 9.60 10.84
N THR A 152 -4.03 10.51 11.13
CA THR A 152 -4.58 11.39 10.11
C THR A 152 -3.69 12.61 10.00
N LEU A 153 -3.08 12.84 8.83
CA LEU A 153 -2.17 13.97 8.63
C LEU A 153 -2.92 15.30 8.74
N ARG A 154 -2.27 16.31 9.31
CA ARG A 154 -2.87 17.65 9.52
C ARG A 154 -3.26 18.34 8.21
N ASP A 155 -2.52 18.03 7.15
CA ASP A 155 -2.69 18.58 5.81
C ASP A 155 -3.57 17.70 4.90
N ALA A 156 -4.01 16.53 5.39
CA ALA A 156 -4.98 15.73 4.65
C ALA A 156 -6.33 16.46 4.55
N PRO A 157 -7.15 16.18 3.51
CA PRO A 157 -8.46 16.80 3.37
C PRO A 157 -9.30 16.64 4.63
N ARG A 158 -9.82 17.77 5.14
CA ARG A 158 -10.60 17.78 6.38
C ARG A 158 -12.04 17.35 6.11
N PHE A 159 -12.32 16.09 6.41
CA PHE A 159 -13.68 15.57 6.50
C PHE A 159 -14.22 15.76 7.94
N ALA A 160 -15.49 15.41 8.17
CA ALA A 160 -16.06 15.43 9.52
C ALA A 160 -15.59 14.25 10.39
N GLN A 161 -15.17 13.17 9.76
CA GLN A 161 -14.74 11.90 10.35
C GLN A 161 -13.51 11.40 9.58
N VAL A 162 -12.83 10.37 10.10
CA VAL A 162 -11.76 9.69 9.35
C VAL A 162 -12.28 9.26 7.97
N PHE A 163 -11.52 9.58 6.93
CA PHE A 163 -11.85 9.21 5.55
C PHE A 163 -11.80 7.68 5.38
N GLY A 164 -12.80 7.09 4.72
CA GLY A 164 -12.87 5.63 4.58
C GLY A 164 -11.66 5.05 3.84
N GLY A 165 -11.22 5.71 2.76
CA GLY A 165 -9.99 5.34 2.06
C GLY A 165 -8.73 5.37 2.94
N GLN A 166 -8.67 6.22 3.97
CA GLN A 166 -7.56 6.17 4.95
C GLN A 166 -7.57 4.85 5.71
N LEU A 167 -8.73 4.42 6.22
CA LEU A 167 -8.87 3.15 6.95
C LEU A 167 -8.50 1.96 6.06
N VAL A 168 -9.00 1.92 4.82
CA VAL A 168 -8.71 0.84 3.87
C VAL A 168 -7.22 0.81 3.52
N GLY A 169 -6.65 1.94 3.12
CA GLY A 169 -5.24 2.04 2.71
C GLY A 169 -4.26 1.69 3.84
N GLN A 170 -4.48 2.25 5.04
CA GLN A 170 -3.64 1.98 6.20
C GLN A 170 -3.80 0.55 6.71
N ALA A 171 -5.02 0.00 6.78
CA ALA A 171 -5.22 -1.39 7.19
C ALA A 171 -4.58 -2.37 6.20
N LEU A 172 -4.65 -2.09 4.88
CA LEU A 172 -3.98 -2.90 3.88
C LEU A 172 -2.45 -2.80 3.97
N ALA A 173 -1.92 -1.61 4.28
CA ALA A 173 -0.50 -1.43 4.54
C ALA A 173 -0.05 -2.24 5.76
N ALA A 174 -0.82 -2.21 6.86
CA ALA A 174 -0.57 -3.03 8.05
C ALA A 174 -0.56 -4.53 7.73
N ALA A 175 -1.57 -5.02 7.01
CA ALA A 175 -1.62 -6.42 6.57
C ALA A 175 -0.38 -6.81 5.75
N SER A 176 -0.02 -5.96 4.78
CA SER A 176 1.10 -6.19 3.86
C SER A 176 2.45 -6.25 4.57
N LYS A 177 2.64 -5.52 5.69
CA LYS A 177 3.87 -5.61 6.53
C LYS A 177 4.08 -6.97 7.18
N THR A 178 3.03 -7.80 7.27
CA THR A 178 3.04 -9.07 8.01
C THR A 178 3.02 -10.29 7.09
N VAL A 179 3.18 -10.09 5.78
CA VAL A 179 3.13 -11.14 4.76
C VAL A 179 4.50 -11.27 4.11
N ASP A 180 4.84 -12.50 3.72
CA ASP A 180 6.02 -12.80 2.90
C ASP A 180 6.13 -11.85 1.70
N CYS A 181 7.29 -11.22 1.52
CA CYS A 181 7.52 -10.23 0.48
C CYS A 181 7.30 -10.74 -0.95
N LEU A 182 7.25 -12.04 -1.21
CA LEU A 182 6.93 -12.63 -2.51
C LEU A 182 5.43 -12.75 -2.78
N LYS A 183 4.58 -12.48 -1.78
CA LYS A 183 3.12 -12.52 -1.90
C LYS A 183 2.55 -11.11 -1.93
N PHE A 184 1.66 -10.85 -2.88
CA PHE A 184 0.96 -9.57 -3.02
C PHE A 184 -0.54 -9.74 -2.81
N VAL A 185 -1.21 -8.70 -2.30
CA VAL A 185 -2.66 -8.71 -2.06
C VAL A 185 -3.44 -8.86 -3.36
N HIS A 186 -4.21 -9.94 -3.55
CA HIS A 186 -5.05 -10.10 -4.74
C HIS A 186 -6.52 -9.76 -4.47
N SER A 187 -6.95 -9.72 -3.21
CA SER A 187 -8.30 -9.26 -2.86
C SER A 187 -8.36 -8.76 -1.43
N LEU A 188 -9.31 -7.86 -1.17
CA LEU A 188 -9.73 -7.48 0.17
C LEU A 188 -11.24 -7.28 0.25
N GLN A 189 -11.77 -7.46 1.46
CA GLN A 189 -13.12 -7.13 1.85
C GLN A 189 -13.06 -6.38 3.18
N SER A 190 -13.89 -5.38 3.38
CA SER A 190 -13.87 -4.58 4.59
C SER A 190 -15.26 -4.13 5.02
N CYS A 191 -15.41 -3.86 6.31
CA CYS A 191 -16.64 -3.40 6.93
C CYS A 191 -16.35 -2.18 7.83
N PHE A 192 -17.14 -1.12 7.64
CA PHE A 192 -17.07 0.11 8.43
C PHE A 192 -18.09 0.03 9.56
N LEU A 193 -17.61 -0.01 10.81
CA LEU A 193 -18.44 -0.28 11.98
C LEU A 193 -18.83 1.01 12.71
N LEU A 194 -17.86 1.91 12.89
CA LEU A 194 -18.04 3.16 13.63
C LEU A 194 -17.33 4.32 12.93
N ALA A 195 -17.83 5.52 13.16
CA ALA A 195 -17.20 6.75 12.73
C ALA A 195 -15.85 6.96 13.45
N GLY A 196 -14.77 7.14 12.68
CA GLY A 196 -13.46 7.45 13.26
C GLY A 196 -13.31 8.93 13.66
N ASP A 197 -12.60 9.17 14.76
CA ASP A 197 -12.20 10.51 15.21
C ASP A 197 -10.85 10.91 14.61
N LEU A 198 -10.81 12.05 13.92
CA LEU A 198 -9.60 12.59 13.27
C LEU A 198 -8.47 12.95 14.24
N LYS A 199 -8.80 13.21 15.51
CA LYS A 199 -7.84 13.63 16.54
C LYS A 199 -7.20 12.46 17.28
N VAL A 200 -7.74 11.26 17.12
CA VAL A 200 -7.29 10.06 17.82
C VAL A 200 -6.49 9.18 16.85
N PRO A 201 -5.30 8.71 17.21
CA PRO A 201 -4.56 7.75 16.38
C PRO A 201 -5.36 6.45 16.19
N ILE A 202 -5.14 5.75 15.08
CA ILE A 202 -5.82 4.50 14.78
C ILE A 202 -4.83 3.36 15.01
N VAL A 203 -5.21 2.39 15.85
CA VAL A 203 -4.40 1.18 16.09
C VAL A 203 -4.90 0.08 15.17
N TYR A 204 -4.02 -0.45 14.33
CA TYR A 204 -4.29 -1.55 13.43
C TYR A 204 -3.70 -2.84 14.01
N GLN A 205 -4.58 -3.73 14.48
CA GLN A 205 -4.20 -5.05 14.96
C GLN A 205 -4.33 -6.07 13.83
N VAL A 206 -3.23 -6.72 13.46
CA VAL A 206 -3.19 -7.73 12.42
C VAL A 206 -3.30 -9.13 13.04
N HIS A 207 -4.14 -9.97 12.46
CA HIS A 207 -4.33 -11.37 12.80
C HIS A 207 -3.96 -12.26 11.61
N HIS A 208 -3.05 -13.19 11.85
CA HIS A 208 -2.63 -14.18 10.87
C HIS A 208 -3.64 -15.31 10.85
N LEU A 209 -4.46 -15.39 9.80
CA LEU A 209 -5.47 -16.44 9.68
C LEU A 209 -4.93 -17.68 8.97
N ARG A 210 -4.02 -17.49 8.00
CA ARG A 210 -3.40 -18.57 7.24
C ARG A 210 -2.07 -18.12 6.62
N ASP A 211 -1.08 -19.00 6.68
CA ASP A 211 0.17 -18.92 5.93
C ASP A 211 0.41 -20.25 5.21
N GLY A 212 -0.04 -20.32 3.96
CA GLY A 212 0.25 -21.43 3.06
C GLY A 212 1.40 -21.12 2.13
N ASN A 213 1.83 -22.12 1.36
CA ASN A 213 2.90 -21.94 0.37
C ASN A 213 2.55 -20.87 -0.67
N SER A 214 1.34 -20.94 -1.24
CA SER A 214 0.92 -20.02 -2.32
C SER A 214 0.09 -18.83 -1.85
N PHE A 215 -0.65 -18.99 -0.73
CA PHE A 215 -1.59 -17.99 -0.25
C PHE A 215 -1.34 -17.63 1.21
N ALA A 216 -1.58 -16.37 1.57
CA ALA A 216 -1.66 -15.92 2.95
C ALA A 216 -2.95 -15.12 3.18
N THR A 217 -3.50 -15.18 4.38
CA THR A 217 -4.74 -14.47 4.73
C THR A 217 -4.53 -13.71 6.04
N ARG A 218 -4.92 -12.43 6.04
CA ARG A 218 -4.82 -11.53 7.19
C ARG A 218 -6.17 -10.91 7.48
N ARG A 219 -6.55 -10.82 8.76
CA ARG A 219 -7.59 -9.92 9.24
C ARG A 219 -6.91 -8.73 9.92
N VAL A 220 -7.42 -7.53 9.70
CA VAL A 220 -6.96 -6.32 10.37
C VAL A 220 -8.15 -5.66 11.04
N ASP A 221 -8.04 -5.46 12.35
CA ASP A 221 -9.02 -4.72 13.13
C ASP A 221 -8.42 -3.34 13.45
N ALA A 222 -9.07 -2.28 12.97
CA ALA A 222 -8.71 -0.90 13.24
C ALA A 222 -9.50 -0.40 14.46
N MET A 223 -8.80 0.15 15.44
CA MET A 223 -9.34 0.46 16.75
C MET A 223 -9.07 1.91 17.17
N GLN A 224 -10.07 2.52 17.79
CA GLN A 224 -9.96 3.80 18.49
C GLN A 224 -10.67 3.72 19.85
N ASN A 225 -10.04 4.22 20.91
CA ASN A 225 -10.60 4.23 22.27
C ASN A 225 -11.11 2.83 22.72
N GLY A 226 -10.39 1.76 22.34
CA GLY A 226 -10.76 0.38 22.66
C GLY A 226 -11.88 -0.24 21.81
N ASN A 227 -12.49 0.51 20.89
CA ASN A 227 -13.56 0.00 20.02
C ASN A 227 -13.03 -0.28 18.62
N ILE A 228 -13.46 -1.38 18.00
CA ILE A 228 -13.19 -1.67 16.59
C ILE A 228 -14.08 -0.74 15.76
N ILE A 229 -13.45 0.11 14.95
CA ILE A 229 -14.14 1.06 14.07
C ILE A 229 -14.23 0.54 12.63
N PHE A 230 -13.35 -0.37 12.25
CA PHE A 230 -13.24 -0.94 10.91
C PHE A 230 -12.53 -2.29 10.95
N THR A 231 -12.99 -3.24 10.12
CA THR A 231 -12.35 -4.55 9.96
C THR A 231 -12.10 -4.81 8.48
N LEU A 232 -10.93 -5.32 8.15
CA LEU A 232 -10.53 -5.73 6.81
C LEU A 232 -10.04 -7.18 6.80
N LEU A 233 -10.44 -7.93 5.80
CA LEU A 233 -9.92 -9.25 5.45
C LEU A 233 -9.18 -9.13 4.12
N ALA A 234 -7.91 -9.51 4.08
CA ALA A 234 -7.10 -9.48 2.86
C ALA A 234 -6.49 -10.85 2.56
N SER A 235 -6.47 -11.20 1.28
CA SER A 235 -5.88 -12.42 0.75
C SER A 235 -4.71 -12.08 -0.17
N PHE A 236 -3.61 -12.77 0.02
CA PHE A 236 -2.34 -12.54 -0.65
C PHE A 236 -1.92 -13.80 -1.39
N GLN A 237 -1.28 -13.64 -2.55
CA GLN A 237 -0.84 -14.74 -3.39
C GLN A 237 0.57 -14.46 -3.91
N LYS A 238 1.38 -15.50 -4.02
CA LYS A 238 2.63 -15.45 -4.78
C LYS A 238 2.35 -15.20 -6.27
N GLU A 239 3.33 -14.67 -6.99
CA GLU A 239 3.24 -14.63 -8.45
C GLU A 239 3.16 -16.06 -9.02
N ASP A 240 2.23 -16.29 -9.95
CA ASP A 240 2.06 -17.58 -10.59
C ASP A 240 1.53 -17.42 -12.01
N GLN A 241 1.82 -18.38 -12.88
CA GLN A 241 1.31 -18.39 -14.25
C GLN A 241 -0.11 -18.95 -14.26
N GLY A 242 -0.97 -18.40 -15.11
CA GLY A 242 -2.38 -18.78 -15.14
C GLY A 242 -3.07 -18.44 -16.45
N TYR A 243 -4.36 -18.72 -16.49
CA TYR A 243 -5.21 -18.35 -17.63
C TYR A 243 -5.49 -16.84 -17.62
N GLU A 244 -5.44 -16.22 -18.79
CA GLU A 244 -5.66 -14.79 -18.93
C GLU A 244 -6.84 -14.49 -19.86
N HIS A 245 -7.75 -13.64 -19.40
CA HIS A 245 -8.74 -12.97 -20.23
C HIS A 245 -9.18 -11.66 -19.58
N GLN A 246 -9.82 -10.80 -20.36
CA GLN A 246 -10.70 -9.73 -19.87
C GLN A 246 -11.84 -9.57 -20.87
N GLU A 247 -13.08 -9.64 -20.41
CA GLU A 247 -14.27 -9.46 -21.27
C GLU A 247 -14.60 -7.97 -21.41
N ILE A 248 -14.54 -7.25 -20.29
CA ILE A 248 -14.87 -5.83 -20.24
C ILE A 248 -13.76 -5.01 -20.92
N THR A 249 -14.15 -4.26 -21.94
CA THR A 249 -13.25 -3.32 -22.63
C THR A 249 -13.24 -1.96 -21.93
N MET A 250 -12.07 -1.31 -21.86
CA MET A 250 -11.97 0.07 -21.37
C MET A 250 -12.86 1.00 -22.21
N PRO A 251 -13.74 1.81 -21.61
CA PRO A 251 -14.61 2.70 -22.37
C PRO A 251 -13.81 3.80 -23.07
N SER A 252 -14.29 4.24 -24.24
CA SER A 252 -13.73 5.40 -24.92
C SER A 252 -14.04 6.67 -24.11
N VAL A 253 -12.98 7.34 -23.65
CA VAL A 253 -13.02 8.63 -22.92
C VAL A 253 -11.88 9.51 -23.43
N PRO A 254 -11.97 10.85 -23.27
CA PRO A 254 -10.85 11.73 -23.59
C PRO A 254 -9.59 11.31 -22.81
N ALA A 255 -8.44 11.49 -23.46
CA ALA A 255 -7.16 11.31 -22.79
C ALA A 255 -6.99 12.35 -21.66
N PRO A 256 -6.27 12.02 -20.57
CA PRO A 256 -5.96 12.95 -19.47
C PRO A 256 -5.51 14.34 -19.93
N GLU A 257 -4.65 14.41 -20.95
CA GLU A 257 -4.09 15.66 -21.47
C GLU A 257 -5.13 16.60 -22.12
N MET A 258 -6.32 16.07 -22.44
CA MET A 258 -7.43 16.84 -23.03
C MET A 258 -8.44 17.32 -21.98
N LEU A 259 -8.25 16.93 -20.72
CA LEU A 259 -9.17 17.23 -19.63
C LEU A 259 -8.61 18.34 -18.75
N LEU A 260 -9.52 19.16 -18.21
CA LEU A 260 -9.16 20.18 -17.23
C LEU A 260 -8.98 19.54 -15.85
N SER A 261 -7.91 19.93 -15.18
CA SER A 261 -7.69 19.59 -13.78
C SER A 261 -8.71 20.26 -12.86
N MET A 262 -8.88 19.70 -11.66
CA MET A 262 -9.71 20.34 -10.63
C MET A 262 -9.20 21.73 -10.25
N GLU A 263 -7.90 21.98 -10.37
CA GLU A 263 -7.28 23.27 -10.10
C GLU A 263 -7.60 24.28 -11.22
N GLU A 264 -7.45 23.89 -12.49
CA GLU A 264 -7.83 24.74 -13.64
C GLU A 264 -9.34 25.01 -13.68
N LEU A 265 -10.17 24.00 -13.38
CA LEU A 265 -11.62 24.19 -13.21
C LEU A 265 -11.89 25.20 -12.10
N ARG A 266 -11.24 25.05 -10.94
CA ARG A 266 -11.37 26.00 -9.83
C ARG A 266 -10.94 27.41 -10.24
N GLU A 267 -9.81 27.59 -10.91
CA GLU A 267 -9.32 28.89 -11.38
C GLU A 267 -10.30 29.53 -12.37
N SER A 268 -10.81 28.75 -13.33
CA SER A 268 -11.84 29.22 -14.26
C SER A 268 -13.10 29.69 -13.52
N HIS A 269 -13.44 29.01 -12.41
CA HIS A 269 -14.59 29.31 -11.57
C HIS A 269 -14.35 30.43 -10.54
N LEU A 270 -13.11 30.76 -10.18
CA LEU A 270 -12.80 31.89 -9.30
C LEU A 270 -13.23 33.24 -9.91
N THR A 271 -13.39 33.30 -11.23
CA THR A 271 -13.89 34.46 -11.95
C THR A 271 -15.42 34.57 -11.99
N ASP A 272 -16.18 33.56 -11.55
CA ASP A 272 -17.65 33.60 -11.52
C ASP A 272 -18.16 34.17 -10.17
N PRO A 273 -18.81 35.36 -10.16
CA PRO A 273 -19.29 36.01 -8.93
C PRO A 273 -20.36 35.23 -8.16
N ARG A 274 -20.94 34.17 -8.74
CA ARG A 274 -22.07 33.41 -8.17
C ARG A 274 -21.66 32.25 -7.25
N LEU A 275 -20.36 31.96 -7.14
CA LEU A 275 -19.87 30.81 -6.39
C LEU A 275 -19.56 31.15 -4.92
N LEU A 276 -20.13 30.35 -4.00
CA LEU A 276 -20.00 30.51 -2.55
C LEU A 276 -18.55 30.33 -2.07
N ARG A 277 -18.12 31.21 -1.14
CA ARG A 277 -16.78 31.29 -0.54
C ARG A 277 -16.27 29.98 0.08
N ASP A 278 -17.17 29.10 0.55
CA ASP A 278 -16.85 27.83 1.24
C ASP A 278 -16.30 26.72 0.32
N TYR A 279 -16.44 26.86 -1.01
CA TYR A 279 -15.85 25.93 -1.97
C TYR A 279 -14.33 26.13 -2.12
N ARG A 280 -13.81 27.32 -1.76
CA ARG A 280 -12.40 27.74 -1.95
C ARG A 280 -11.39 26.99 -1.06
N ASN A 281 -11.81 26.25 -0.03
CA ASN A 281 -10.88 25.71 0.98
C ASN A 281 -10.83 24.17 1.04
N ARG A 282 -11.51 23.44 0.13
CA ARG A 282 -11.62 21.96 0.22
C ARG A 282 -10.65 21.15 -0.64
N VAL A 283 -9.86 21.79 -1.51
CA VAL A 283 -9.03 21.10 -2.53
C VAL A 283 -7.58 21.61 -2.55
N ALA A 284 -7.16 22.42 -1.57
CA ALA A 284 -5.75 22.80 -1.49
C ALA A 284 -4.93 21.62 -0.94
N ASN A 285 -3.90 21.20 -1.68
CA ASN A 285 -2.88 20.21 -1.29
C ASN A 285 -3.33 18.74 -1.19
N TRP A 286 -4.24 18.24 -2.04
CA TRP A 286 -4.46 16.78 -2.10
C TRP A 286 -3.41 16.10 -3.00
N PRO A 287 -2.67 15.08 -2.54
CA PRO A 287 -1.61 14.41 -3.31
C PRO A 287 -2.14 13.46 -4.40
N ILE A 288 -3.34 13.74 -4.91
CA ILE A 288 -4.03 12.98 -5.92
C ILE A 288 -4.55 13.95 -6.96
N GLU A 289 -4.14 13.74 -8.20
CA GLU A 289 -4.69 14.45 -9.35
C GLU A 289 -5.91 13.69 -9.85
N ILE A 290 -7.02 14.40 -10.09
CA ILE A 290 -8.28 13.83 -10.60
C ILE A 290 -8.77 14.68 -11.77
N LEU A 291 -9.02 14.03 -12.92
CA LEU A 291 -9.54 14.64 -14.14
C LEU A 291 -10.86 13.97 -14.53
N PHE A 292 -11.97 14.68 -14.37
CA PHE A 292 -13.29 14.16 -14.71
C PHE A 292 -13.49 14.09 -16.22
N CYS A 293 -13.95 12.94 -16.71
CA CYS A 293 -14.16 12.73 -18.15
C CYS A 293 -15.41 13.43 -18.68
N GLU A 294 -16.41 13.63 -17.83
CA GLU A 294 -17.66 14.31 -18.15
C GLU A 294 -17.61 15.75 -17.64
N PRO A 295 -18.15 16.74 -18.39
CA PRO A 295 -18.13 18.13 -17.99
C PRO A 295 -18.84 18.29 -16.65
N ASN A 296 -18.08 18.72 -15.66
CA ASN A 296 -18.54 18.87 -14.29
C ASN A 296 -19.50 20.08 -14.26
N ASN A 297 -20.80 19.86 -14.43
CA ASN A 297 -21.84 20.88 -14.19
C ASN A 297 -21.98 21.12 -12.67
N ILE A 298 -20.87 21.49 -12.01
CA ILE A 298 -20.76 21.75 -10.57
C ILE A 298 -21.76 22.84 -10.14
N ASN A 299 -22.17 23.69 -11.07
CA ASN A 299 -23.13 24.77 -10.86
C ASN A 299 -24.61 24.35 -10.86
N VAL A 300 -24.93 23.11 -11.20
CA VAL A 300 -26.33 22.67 -11.25
C VAL A 300 -26.50 21.46 -10.34
N LYS A 301 -27.11 21.67 -9.17
CA LYS A 301 -27.62 20.61 -8.27
C LYS A 301 -28.82 19.90 -8.92
N THR A 302 -28.60 19.37 -10.12
CA THR A 302 -29.53 18.58 -10.91
C THR A 302 -29.11 17.13 -10.86
N LYS A 303 -30.09 16.25 -11.03
CA LYS A 303 -29.89 14.81 -11.16
C LYS A 303 -28.92 14.53 -12.31
N THR A 304 -27.89 13.75 -12.03
CA THR A 304 -26.99 13.18 -13.04
C THR A 304 -27.15 11.67 -13.09
N PRO A 305 -26.70 11.00 -14.17
CA PRO A 305 -26.72 9.55 -14.24
C PRO A 305 -26.00 8.90 -13.04
N PRO A 306 -26.38 7.66 -12.66
CA PRO A 306 -25.69 6.87 -11.63
C PRO A 306 -24.37 6.31 -12.17
N SER A 307 -23.54 7.16 -12.79
CA SER A 307 -22.23 6.80 -13.31
C SER A 307 -21.26 7.96 -13.14
N LEU A 308 -19.98 7.64 -13.03
CA LEU A 308 -18.90 8.61 -12.97
C LEU A 308 -17.64 8.00 -13.56
N LYS A 309 -16.90 8.78 -14.34
CA LYS A 309 -15.62 8.38 -14.92
C LYS A 309 -14.61 9.50 -14.71
N TYR A 310 -13.45 9.15 -14.18
CA TYR A 310 -12.34 10.08 -14.08
C TYR A 310 -10.99 9.37 -14.21
N TRP A 311 -10.02 10.10 -14.73
CA TRP A 311 -8.62 9.73 -14.62
C TRP A 311 -8.10 10.18 -13.26
N PHE A 312 -7.24 9.37 -12.65
CA PHE A 312 -6.53 9.75 -11.45
C PHE A 312 -5.09 9.26 -11.46
N ARG A 313 -4.25 9.92 -10.67
CA ARG A 313 -2.93 9.44 -10.28
C ARG A 313 -2.48 10.08 -8.96
N ALA A 314 -1.61 9.40 -8.24
CA ALA A 314 -0.84 9.98 -7.15
C ALA A 314 0.13 11.03 -7.71
N THR A 315 0.28 12.16 -7.01
CA THR A 315 1.27 13.18 -7.36
C THR A 315 2.65 12.81 -6.82
N GLY A 316 3.70 13.09 -7.58
CA GLY A 316 5.08 12.73 -7.22
C GLY A 316 5.48 11.37 -7.78
N ILE A 317 6.70 10.95 -7.47
CA ILE A 317 7.24 9.64 -7.88
C ILE A 317 7.15 8.72 -6.68
N LEU A 318 6.47 7.59 -6.85
CA LEU A 318 6.36 6.55 -5.84
C LEU A 318 7.49 5.52 -6.00
N SER A 319 7.91 4.92 -4.90
CA SER A 319 8.83 3.77 -4.94
C SER A 319 8.25 2.60 -5.74
N ASP A 320 9.14 1.82 -6.38
CA ASP A 320 8.78 0.69 -7.26
C ASP A 320 8.28 -0.54 -6.48
N ASP A 321 7.30 -0.37 -5.60
CA ASP A 321 6.73 -1.43 -4.76
C ASP A 321 5.25 -1.65 -5.09
N GLN A 322 4.92 -2.84 -5.57
CA GLN A 322 3.53 -3.19 -5.89
C GLN A 322 2.62 -3.17 -4.65
N ALA A 323 3.13 -3.47 -3.47
CA ALA A 323 2.33 -3.36 -2.24
C ALA A 323 1.96 -1.89 -1.97
N LEU A 324 2.90 -0.96 -2.15
CA LEU A 324 2.63 0.47 -2.03
C LEU A 324 1.57 0.93 -3.03
N HIS A 325 1.75 0.63 -4.31
CA HIS A 325 0.78 1.07 -5.33
C HIS A 325 -0.63 0.53 -5.06
N ARG A 326 -0.75 -0.72 -4.60
CA ARG A 326 -2.04 -1.31 -4.20
C ARG A 326 -2.65 -0.61 -2.98
N CYS A 327 -1.86 -0.27 -1.97
CA CYS A 327 -2.31 0.53 -0.82
C CYS A 327 -2.75 1.95 -1.21
N VAL A 328 -2.03 2.60 -2.12
CA VAL A 328 -2.39 3.93 -2.62
C VAL A 328 -3.71 3.90 -3.38
N VAL A 329 -3.90 2.94 -4.30
CA VAL A 329 -5.19 2.84 -5.01
C VAL A 329 -6.32 2.41 -4.08
N ALA A 330 -6.04 1.59 -3.05
CA ALA A 330 -7.02 1.29 -2.00
C ALA A 330 -7.45 2.56 -1.25
N TYR A 331 -6.53 3.47 -0.96
CA TYR A 331 -6.86 4.79 -0.42
C TYR A 331 -7.73 5.62 -1.37
N ILE A 332 -7.35 5.71 -2.64
CA ILE A 332 -8.03 6.52 -3.66
C ILE A 332 -9.43 5.96 -3.98
N SER A 333 -9.62 4.65 -3.87
CA SER A 333 -10.82 3.97 -4.33
C SER A 333 -12.13 4.37 -3.65
N ASP A 334 -12.06 4.91 -2.43
CA ASP A 334 -13.26 5.38 -1.70
C ASP A 334 -13.63 6.84 -2.08
N ILE A 335 -12.85 7.50 -2.95
CA ILE A 335 -13.13 8.86 -3.42
C ILE A 335 -14.33 8.85 -4.37
N SER A 336 -15.39 9.58 -4.02
CA SER A 336 -16.59 9.77 -4.84
C SER A 336 -17.35 8.48 -5.21
N PHE A 337 -17.01 7.33 -4.62
CA PHE A 337 -17.56 6.05 -5.06
C PHE A 337 -19.05 5.89 -4.68
N LEU A 338 -19.37 6.01 -3.39
CA LEU A 338 -20.78 6.01 -2.92
C LEU A 338 -21.61 7.17 -3.50
N GLN A 339 -20.96 8.29 -3.85
CA GLN A 339 -21.63 9.46 -4.43
C GLN A 339 -22.32 9.13 -5.75
N VAL A 340 -21.82 8.15 -6.51
CA VAL A 340 -22.43 7.72 -7.79
C VAL A 340 -23.86 7.22 -7.59
N ALA A 341 -24.14 6.50 -6.50
CA ALA A 341 -25.49 6.06 -6.15
C ALA A 341 -26.42 7.20 -5.72
N ILE A 342 -25.86 8.34 -5.28
CA ILE A 342 -26.62 9.52 -4.85
C ILE A 342 -27.02 10.40 -6.06
N ASN A 343 -26.20 10.42 -7.11
CA ASN A 343 -26.33 11.31 -8.27
C ASN A 343 -27.75 11.43 -8.87
N PRO A 344 -28.52 10.33 -9.10
CA PRO A 344 -29.87 10.42 -9.66
C PRO A 344 -30.91 11.05 -8.72
N HIS A 345 -30.56 11.20 -7.44
CA HIS A 345 -31.43 11.67 -6.38
C HIS A 345 -31.11 13.09 -5.93
N LEU A 346 -30.02 13.69 -6.44
CA LEU A 346 -29.62 15.06 -6.08
C LEU A 346 -30.67 16.07 -6.54
N ILE A 347 -31.25 16.77 -5.56
CA ILE A 347 -32.17 17.88 -5.74
C ILE A 347 -31.65 19.07 -4.93
N ARG A 348 -31.82 20.28 -5.46
CA ARG A 348 -31.42 21.52 -4.77
C ARG A 348 -32.03 21.59 -3.36
N GLY A 349 -31.18 21.80 -2.35
CA GLY A 349 -31.58 21.93 -0.95
C GLY A 349 -31.67 20.60 -0.18
N LEU A 350 -31.55 19.46 -0.85
CA LEU A 350 -31.53 18.15 -0.20
C LEU A 350 -30.26 17.99 0.64
N LYS A 351 -30.43 17.66 1.92
CA LYS A 351 -29.34 17.23 2.80
C LYS A 351 -29.36 15.71 2.87
N ILE A 352 -28.26 15.08 2.47
CA ILE A 352 -28.09 13.63 2.50
C ILE A 352 -27.04 13.31 3.55
N MET A 353 -27.34 12.33 4.40
CA MET A 353 -26.38 11.65 5.23
C MET A 353 -26.00 10.36 4.51
N SER A 354 -24.71 10.19 4.25
CA SER A 354 -24.17 9.00 3.62
C SER A 354 -23.03 8.42 4.45
N LEU A 355 -23.00 7.10 4.58
CA LEU A 355 -21.96 6.36 5.30
C LEU A 355 -21.64 5.09 4.51
N THR A 356 -20.36 4.81 4.28
CA THR A 356 -19.94 3.53 3.70
C THR A 356 -20.21 2.40 4.70
N LEU A 357 -20.71 1.26 4.23
CA LEU A 357 -20.96 0.07 5.06
C LEU A 357 -19.87 -0.98 4.83
N ASP A 358 -19.56 -1.27 3.58
CA ASP A 358 -18.51 -2.18 3.18
C ASP A 358 -17.69 -1.63 2.00
N HIS A 359 -16.54 -2.24 1.76
CA HIS A 359 -15.75 -1.98 0.55
C HIS A 359 -14.93 -3.22 0.19
N SER A 360 -15.07 -3.69 -1.04
CA SER A 360 -14.41 -4.90 -1.53
C SER A 360 -13.66 -4.62 -2.82
N MET A 361 -12.47 -5.20 -2.95
CA MET A 361 -11.58 -4.96 -4.08
C MET A 361 -10.89 -6.26 -4.53
N TRP A 362 -10.69 -6.39 -5.84
CA TRP A 362 -9.93 -7.47 -6.45
C TRP A 362 -8.86 -6.88 -7.37
N PHE A 363 -7.61 -7.24 -7.12
CA PHE A 363 -6.42 -6.75 -7.83
C PHE A 363 -6.00 -7.79 -8.86
N HIS A 364 -6.18 -7.49 -10.15
CA HIS A 364 -6.03 -8.48 -11.23
C HIS A 364 -4.64 -8.44 -11.85
N ARG A 365 -4.07 -7.24 -11.99
CA ARG A 365 -2.82 -6.99 -12.72
C ARG A 365 -1.95 -5.99 -11.97
N PRO A 366 -0.62 -6.01 -12.15
CA PRO A 366 0.26 -4.97 -11.62
C PRO A 366 -0.04 -3.62 -12.29
N PHE A 367 0.15 -2.55 -11.52
CA PHE A 367 -0.01 -1.17 -12.00
C PHE A 367 0.85 -0.21 -11.17
N ARG A 368 0.96 1.02 -11.66
CA ARG A 368 1.59 2.13 -10.95
C ARG A 368 0.54 3.16 -10.58
N ALA A 369 0.48 3.52 -9.31
CA ALA A 369 -0.48 4.49 -8.79
C ALA A 369 -0.13 5.95 -9.13
N ASP A 370 1.12 6.22 -9.49
CA ASP A 370 1.63 7.51 -9.99
C ASP A 370 1.55 7.64 -11.53
N GLU A 371 1.05 6.60 -12.21
CA GLU A 371 0.62 6.66 -13.60
C GLU A 371 -0.89 6.89 -13.69
N TRP A 372 -1.35 7.39 -14.85
CA TRP A 372 -2.77 7.61 -15.10
C TRP A 372 -3.56 6.29 -15.11
N LEU A 373 -4.54 6.21 -14.20
CA LEU A 373 -5.52 5.14 -14.13
C LEU A 373 -6.94 5.71 -14.36
N LEU A 374 -7.75 5.01 -15.15
CA LEU A 374 -9.14 5.38 -15.40
C LEU A 374 -10.05 4.64 -14.43
N TYR A 375 -10.75 5.38 -13.58
CA TYR A 375 -11.78 4.84 -12.70
C TYR A 375 -13.15 4.99 -13.36
N VAL A 376 -13.80 3.86 -13.63
CA VAL A 376 -15.16 3.76 -14.13
C VAL A 376 -16.05 3.26 -13.02
N MET A 377 -17.05 4.06 -12.65
CA MET A 377 -18.02 3.75 -11.60
C MET A 377 -19.44 3.80 -12.14
N ASP A 378 -20.29 2.90 -11.65
CA ASP A 378 -21.72 2.91 -11.88
C ASP A 378 -22.48 2.39 -10.65
N SER A 379 -23.74 2.80 -10.49
CA SER A 379 -24.63 2.30 -9.45
C SER A 379 -25.84 1.63 -10.10
N PRO A 380 -25.92 0.29 -10.08
CA PRO A 380 -27.04 -0.43 -10.71
C PRO A 380 -28.31 -0.38 -9.85
N SER A 381 -28.21 -0.06 -8.55
CA SER A 381 -29.36 -0.06 -7.65
C SER A 381 -29.17 0.85 -6.44
N SER A 382 -30.26 1.52 -6.06
CA SER A 382 -30.46 2.09 -4.73
C SER A 382 -31.85 1.74 -4.22
N SER A 383 -31.91 1.18 -3.01
CA SER A 383 -33.17 0.82 -2.36
C SER A 383 -32.98 0.75 -0.84
N ASN A 384 -34.07 0.85 -0.08
CA ASN A 384 -34.05 0.69 1.39
C ASN A 384 -33.00 1.54 2.11
N ALA A 385 -32.85 2.80 1.68
CA ALA A 385 -31.85 3.74 2.18
C ALA A 385 -30.40 3.27 2.01
N ARG A 386 -30.12 2.43 1.01
CA ARG A 386 -28.78 1.99 0.63
C ARG A 386 -28.52 2.24 -0.84
N GLY A 387 -27.27 2.46 -1.19
CA GLY A 387 -26.79 2.58 -2.55
C GLY A 387 -25.67 1.59 -2.79
N PHE A 388 -25.75 0.85 -3.89
CA PHE A 388 -24.73 -0.10 -4.29
C PHE A 388 -23.96 0.46 -5.49
N SER A 389 -22.63 0.43 -5.43
CA SER A 389 -21.75 0.95 -6.48
C SER A 389 -20.76 -0.12 -6.93
N LEU A 390 -20.52 -0.17 -8.24
CA LEU A 390 -19.54 -1.03 -8.90
C LEU A 390 -18.44 -0.17 -9.50
N GLY A 391 -17.20 -0.64 -9.35
CA GLY A 391 -16.01 0.06 -9.77
C GLY A 391 -15.12 -0.82 -10.64
N ARG A 392 -14.54 -0.23 -11.68
CA ARG A 392 -13.54 -0.85 -12.55
C ARG A 392 -12.42 0.15 -12.78
N ILE A 393 -11.17 -0.28 -12.59
CA ILE A 393 -10.00 0.57 -12.82
C ILE A 393 -9.18 -0.01 -13.95
N PHE A 394 -8.87 0.82 -14.95
CA PHE A 394 -8.06 0.48 -16.11
C PHE A 394 -6.76 1.27 -16.11
N ASN A 395 -5.69 0.69 -16.64
CA ASN A 395 -4.50 1.47 -16.99
C ASN A 395 -4.65 2.10 -18.40
N ARG A 396 -3.69 2.94 -18.80
CA ARG A 396 -3.70 3.59 -20.13
C ARG A 396 -3.72 2.63 -21.31
N LYS A 397 -3.21 1.40 -21.12
CA LYS A 397 -3.21 0.36 -22.17
C LYS A 397 -4.58 -0.30 -22.34
N GLY A 398 -5.55 0.02 -21.49
CA GLY A 398 -6.88 -0.59 -21.51
C GLY A 398 -6.97 -1.92 -20.76
N GLU A 399 -5.97 -2.27 -19.96
CA GLU A 399 -5.98 -3.47 -19.13
C GLU A 399 -6.79 -3.20 -17.86
N LEU A 400 -7.74 -4.09 -17.53
CA LEU A 400 -8.48 -4.05 -16.28
C LEU A 400 -7.55 -4.46 -15.14
N VAL A 401 -7.14 -3.49 -14.32
CA VAL A 401 -6.19 -3.74 -13.23
C VAL A 401 -6.90 -4.05 -11.91
N MET A 402 -8.15 -3.59 -11.74
CA MET A 402 -8.90 -3.77 -10.51
C MET A 402 -10.42 -3.74 -10.71
N SER A 403 -11.15 -4.52 -9.91
CA SER A 403 -12.61 -4.45 -9.76
C SER A 403 -12.99 -4.15 -8.30
N LEU A 404 -14.08 -3.42 -8.10
CA LEU A 404 -14.52 -2.96 -6.78
C LEU A 404 -16.04 -3.02 -6.62
N SER A 405 -16.49 -3.18 -5.39
CA SER A 405 -17.90 -3.03 -5.00
C SER A 405 -18.03 -2.40 -3.62
N GLN A 406 -19.03 -1.55 -3.45
CA GLN A 406 -19.29 -0.84 -2.19
C GLN A 406 -20.80 -0.63 -2.02
N GLU A 407 -21.33 -0.97 -0.85
CA GLU A 407 -22.64 -0.55 -0.39
C GLU A 407 -22.49 0.53 0.69
N GLY A 408 -23.36 1.53 0.64
CA GLY A 408 -23.41 2.58 1.65
C GLY A 408 -24.83 2.93 2.04
N LEU A 409 -24.99 3.37 3.29
CA LEU A 409 -26.20 4.01 3.76
C LEU A 409 -26.38 5.36 3.06
N MET A 410 -27.58 5.65 2.59
CA MET A 410 -27.98 6.92 2.00
C MET A 410 -29.34 7.34 2.56
N ARG A 411 -29.37 8.39 3.39
CA ARG A 411 -30.60 8.88 4.03
C ARG A 411 -30.77 10.37 3.81
N THR A 412 -31.99 10.79 3.53
CA THR A 412 -32.36 12.20 3.59
C THR A 412 -32.41 12.65 5.04
N VAL A 413 -31.67 13.72 5.39
CA VAL A 413 -31.77 14.33 6.71
C VAL A 413 -33.09 15.09 6.77
N LYS A 414 -34.04 14.60 7.58
CA LYS A 414 -35.25 15.36 7.89
C LYS A 414 -34.85 16.57 8.72
N THR A 415 -35.09 17.78 8.22
CA THR A 415 -35.10 18.97 9.09
C THR A 415 -36.15 18.72 10.17
N PRO A 416 -35.84 18.92 11.47
CA PRO A 416 -36.85 18.79 12.51
C PRO A 416 -38.03 19.71 12.15
N ASN A 417 -39.26 19.19 12.24
CA ASN A 417 -40.44 20.03 12.10
C ASN A 417 -40.32 21.19 13.10
N PRO A 418 -40.59 22.44 12.71
CA PRO A 418 -40.69 23.52 13.68
C PRO A 418 -41.69 23.07 14.74
N VAL A 419 -41.26 23.11 16.01
CA VAL A 419 -42.16 22.87 17.15
C VAL A 419 -43.37 23.78 16.92
N PRO A 420 -44.61 23.26 16.90
CA PRO A 420 -45.78 24.11 16.78
C PRO A 420 -45.70 25.11 17.93
N ILE A 421 -45.57 26.39 17.60
CA ILE A 421 -45.73 27.45 18.60
C ILE A 421 -47.17 27.29 19.07
N SER A 422 -47.34 26.86 20.32
CA SER A 422 -48.64 26.80 20.99
C SER A 422 -49.32 28.15 20.79
N LYS A 423 -50.38 28.19 19.99
CA LYS A 423 -51.27 29.35 19.95
C LYS A 423 -52.22 29.20 21.13
N LEU A 424 -51.82 29.82 22.25
CA LEU A 424 -52.59 30.10 23.47
C LEU A 424 -53.14 28.89 24.23
#